data_AF-A0A2Z7BW27-F1
#
_entry.id   AF-A0A2Z7BW27-F1
#
_cell.length_a   1.000
_cell.length_b   1.000
_cell.length_c   1.000
_cell.angle_alpha   90.00
_cell.angle_beta   90.00
_cell.angle_gamma   90.00
#
_symmetry.space_group_name_H-M   'P 1'
#
loop_
_entity.id
_entity.type
_entity.pdbx_description
1 polymer ?
#
loop_
_entity_poly.entity_id
_entity_poly.type
_entity_poly.pdbx_seq_one_letter_code
_entity_poly.pdbx_strand_id
1 'polypeptide(L)'
;MNHSKIAFLIFLPLLFFQTHAIIFNIRNNCPYTVWAASLPGGGRRLDSGQTWTLGFPRGPGRAKIWARTNCTFDAAGRGRCLTGDCNGQLQCQTYGTPPATLAEYGLNSFAYKDYYDVSVLQGFNVPIEFQPTSNGCTRPVRCTADITGQCPSALKAPGGCNNPCTVYNTTEYCCHSGPCRPTDLSRFFKARCRDAFTYPEDDPTSTFTCPAGTSYRVVFCP
;
A
#
# COMPACT_ATOMS: atom_id res chain seq x y z
N MET A 1 14.77 -63.85 39.94
CA MET A 1 15.42 -63.09 38.85
C MET A 1 14.47 -61.95 38.46
N ASN A 2 14.69 -60.75 38.97
CA ASN A 2 13.87 -59.57 38.69
C ASN A 2 14.45 -58.82 37.48
N HIS A 3 13.71 -58.79 36.37
CA HIS A 3 14.06 -57.98 35.21
C HIS A 3 13.39 -56.61 35.32
N SER A 4 14.15 -55.61 35.77
CA SER A 4 13.75 -54.20 35.73
C SER A 4 13.77 -53.72 34.27
N LYS A 5 12.61 -53.38 33.71
CA LYS A 5 12.50 -52.78 32.37
C LYS A 5 12.69 -51.27 32.51
N ILE A 6 13.87 -50.78 32.15
CA ILE A 6 14.18 -49.34 32.07
C ILE A 6 13.48 -48.79 30.81
N ALA A 7 12.46 -47.96 31.00
CA ALA A 7 11.81 -47.23 29.92
C ALA A 7 12.64 -45.98 29.58
N PHE A 8 13.22 -45.95 28.38
CA PHE A 8 13.95 -44.79 27.86
C PHE A 8 12.94 -43.75 27.33
N LEU A 9 12.68 -42.69 28.09
CA LEU A 9 11.91 -41.53 27.64
C LEU A 9 12.78 -40.69 26.69
N ILE A 10 12.51 -40.78 25.39
CA ILE A 10 13.12 -39.92 24.38
C ILE A 10 12.51 -38.52 24.53
N PHE A 11 13.27 -37.59 25.12
CA PHE A 11 12.92 -36.17 25.14
C PHE A 11 13.26 -35.56 23.77
N LEU A 12 12.26 -35.39 22.90
CA LEU A 12 12.41 -34.67 21.64
C LEU A 12 12.39 -33.16 21.93
N PRO A 13 13.48 -32.40 21.71
CA PRO A 13 13.46 -30.96 21.94
C PRO A 13 12.55 -30.30 20.90
N LEU A 14 11.45 -29.72 21.37
CA LEU A 14 10.59 -28.84 20.58
C LEU A 14 11.39 -27.58 20.23
N LEU A 15 11.97 -27.54 19.03
CA LEU A 15 12.56 -26.34 18.45
C LEU A 15 11.42 -25.35 18.14
N PHE A 16 11.19 -24.40 19.04
CA PHE A 16 10.31 -23.26 18.78
C PHE A 16 11.01 -22.32 17.78
N PHE A 17 10.68 -22.42 16.50
CA PHE A 17 11.04 -21.40 15.53
C PHE A 17 10.23 -20.12 15.82
N GLN A 18 10.86 -19.10 16.42
CA GLN A 18 10.26 -17.76 16.51
C GLN A 18 10.27 -17.12 15.11
N THR A 19 9.18 -17.29 14.35
CA THR A 19 8.95 -16.50 13.15
C THR A 19 8.53 -15.09 13.56
N HIS A 20 9.43 -14.12 13.41
CA HIS A 20 9.10 -12.71 13.61
C HIS A 20 8.26 -12.23 12.42
N ALA A 21 7.05 -11.74 12.68
CA ALA A 21 6.18 -11.20 11.64
C ALA A 21 6.69 -9.83 11.17
N ILE A 22 6.56 -9.55 9.87
CA ILE A 22 6.81 -8.23 9.31
C ILE A 22 5.61 -7.34 9.65
N ILE A 23 5.86 -6.21 10.31
CA ILE A 23 4.80 -5.34 10.82
C ILE A 23 4.58 -4.14 9.90
N PHE A 24 3.32 -3.84 9.65
CA PHE A 24 2.86 -2.62 8.98
C PHE A 24 1.97 -1.83 9.93
N ASN A 25 2.40 -0.64 10.32
CA ASN A 25 1.56 0.28 11.08
C ASN A 25 0.93 1.31 10.14
N ILE A 26 -0.38 1.24 9.96
CA ILE A 26 -1.15 2.13 9.08
C ILE A 26 -1.82 3.17 9.97
N ARG A 27 -1.42 4.44 9.86
CA ARG A 27 -1.90 5.53 10.71
C ARG A 27 -2.68 6.55 9.90
N ASN A 28 -3.80 7.00 10.45
CA ASN A 28 -4.53 8.14 9.92
C ASN A 28 -4.14 9.42 10.68
N ASN A 29 -3.41 10.34 10.04
CA ASN A 29 -3.17 11.69 10.55
C ASN A 29 -4.09 12.73 9.90
N CYS A 30 -4.96 12.34 8.97
CA CYS A 30 -5.89 13.26 8.35
C CYS A 30 -6.85 13.84 9.41
N PRO A 31 -7.34 15.08 9.22
CA PRO A 31 -8.33 15.68 10.12
C PRO A 31 -9.74 15.08 9.93
N TYR A 32 -9.87 13.99 9.18
CA TYR A 32 -11.11 13.30 8.86
C TYR A 32 -10.91 11.78 8.91
N THR A 33 -12.00 11.03 9.07
CA THR A 33 -11.99 9.57 9.02
C THR A 33 -11.60 9.07 7.64
N VAL A 34 -10.75 8.06 7.60
CA VAL A 34 -10.47 7.25 6.41
C VAL A 34 -10.83 5.80 6.67
N TRP A 35 -11.12 5.05 5.61
CA TRP A 35 -11.24 3.60 5.68
C TRP A 35 -10.00 3.01 5.02
N ALA A 36 -8.98 2.77 5.83
CA ALA A 36 -7.78 2.08 5.38
C ALA A 36 -8.15 0.75 4.73
N ALA A 37 -7.44 0.41 3.68
CA ALA A 37 -7.59 -0.83 2.94
C ALA A 37 -6.21 -1.41 2.65
N SER A 38 -6.15 -2.73 2.65
CA SER A 38 -4.95 -3.47 2.31
C SER A 38 -5.31 -4.76 1.58
N LEU A 39 -4.57 -5.07 0.52
CA LEU A 39 -4.67 -6.37 -0.14
C LEU A 39 -3.26 -6.97 -0.23
N PRO A 40 -2.98 -8.06 0.49
CA PRO A 40 -3.84 -8.73 1.48
C PRO A 40 -3.95 -7.96 2.80
N GLY A 41 -5.09 -8.07 3.50
CA GLY A 41 -5.27 -7.49 4.84
C GLY A 41 -6.69 -7.05 5.16
N GLY A 42 -7.50 -6.78 4.14
CA GLY A 42 -8.90 -6.36 4.30
C GLY A 42 -9.02 -4.85 4.43
N GLY A 43 -9.77 -4.37 5.41
CA GLY A 43 -9.92 -2.94 5.64
C GLY A 43 -10.44 -2.58 7.02
N ARG A 44 -10.18 -1.34 7.42
CA ARG A 44 -10.52 -0.84 8.75
C ARG A 44 -10.84 0.66 8.72
N ARG A 45 -11.91 1.05 9.41
CA ARG A 45 -12.21 2.46 9.70
C ARG A 45 -11.17 3.01 10.67
N LEU A 46 -10.55 4.13 10.33
CA LEU A 46 -9.60 4.86 11.17
C LEU A 46 -10.04 6.32 11.28
N ASP A 47 -10.43 6.71 12.49
CA ASP A 47 -10.56 8.13 12.84
C ASP A 47 -9.19 8.79 12.91
N SER A 48 -9.19 10.13 12.98
CA SER A 48 -7.96 10.90 13.13
C SER A 48 -7.16 10.43 14.35
N GLY A 49 -5.87 10.21 14.15
CA GLY A 49 -4.93 9.70 15.15
C GLY A 49 -4.94 8.18 15.35
N GLN A 50 -5.92 7.45 14.81
CA GLN A 50 -5.99 5.99 14.97
C GLN A 50 -4.96 5.26 14.10
N THR A 51 -4.55 4.08 14.57
CA THR A 51 -3.58 3.21 13.90
C THR A 51 -4.13 1.79 13.76
N TRP A 52 -3.84 1.15 12.63
CA TRP A 52 -4.09 -0.26 12.36
C TRP A 52 -2.77 -0.98 12.12
N THR A 53 -2.52 -2.03 12.89
CA THR A 53 -1.34 -2.87 12.72
C THR A 53 -1.71 -4.13 11.93
N LEU A 54 -0.96 -4.38 10.85
CA LEU A 54 -0.97 -5.62 10.09
C LEU A 54 0.35 -6.37 10.35
N GLY A 55 0.29 -7.70 10.42
CA GLY A 55 1.45 -8.56 10.59
C GLY A 55 1.47 -9.66 9.55
N PHE A 56 2.62 -9.84 8.89
CA PHE A 56 2.80 -10.87 7.87
C PHE A 56 3.90 -11.85 8.31
N PRO A 57 3.56 -13.11 8.67
CA PRO A 57 4.56 -14.14 9.00
C PRO A 57 5.43 -14.52 7.80
N ARG A 58 4.81 -14.54 6.62
CA ARG A 58 5.50 -14.55 5.32
C ARG A 58 4.94 -13.38 4.53
N GLY A 59 5.84 -12.55 4.03
CA GLY A 59 5.45 -11.35 3.34
C GLY A 59 4.83 -11.63 1.95
N PRO A 60 3.85 -10.82 1.50
CA PRO A 60 3.23 -11.01 0.19
C PRO A 60 4.19 -10.64 -0.94
N GLY A 61 4.10 -11.35 -2.07
CA GLY A 61 4.92 -11.04 -3.25
C GLY A 61 4.55 -9.73 -3.94
N ARG A 62 3.26 -9.34 -3.88
CA ARG A 62 2.72 -8.05 -4.32
C ARG A 62 1.56 -7.66 -3.41
N ALA A 63 1.57 -6.44 -2.91
CA ALA A 63 0.55 -5.96 -2.00
C ALA A 63 0.38 -4.44 -2.11
N LYS A 64 -0.79 -3.97 -1.67
CA LYS A 64 -1.15 -2.55 -1.70
C LYS A 64 -1.81 -2.15 -0.39
N ILE A 65 -1.54 -0.92 0.05
CA ILE A 65 -2.26 -0.22 1.11
C ILE A 65 -2.75 1.11 0.53
N TRP A 66 -4.00 1.48 0.81
CA TRP A 66 -4.57 2.76 0.40
C TRP A 66 -5.62 3.26 1.38
N ALA A 67 -5.91 4.56 1.31
CA ALA A 67 -7.02 5.17 2.03
C ALA A 67 -8.26 5.24 1.14
N ARG A 68 -9.43 4.97 1.72
CA ARG A 68 -10.73 5.22 1.11
C ARG A 68 -11.42 6.36 1.85
N THR A 69 -12.12 7.22 1.13
CA THR A 69 -12.75 8.42 1.70
C THR A 69 -14.26 8.41 1.53
N ASN A 70 -14.94 9.08 2.47
CA ASN A 70 -16.39 9.27 2.48
C ASN A 70 -17.17 7.96 2.25
N CYS A 71 -16.88 6.96 3.09
CA CYS A 71 -17.51 5.65 2.99
C CYS A 71 -18.73 5.52 3.91
N THR A 72 -19.69 4.71 3.48
CA THR A 72 -20.81 4.24 4.30
C THR A 72 -20.89 2.73 4.17
N PHE A 73 -21.04 2.02 5.29
CA PHE A 73 -21.17 0.56 5.34
C PHE A 73 -22.33 0.17 6.26
N ASP A 74 -23.05 -0.89 5.90
CA ASP A 74 -24.03 -1.56 6.76
C ASP A 74 -23.33 -2.41 7.85
N ALA A 75 -24.13 -3.02 8.73
CA ALA A 75 -23.61 -3.87 9.80
C ALA A 75 -22.87 -5.14 9.30
N ALA A 76 -23.13 -5.55 8.05
CA ALA A 76 -22.42 -6.65 7.40
C ALA A 76 -21.14 -6.18 6.68
N GLY A 77 -20.80 -4.89 6.77
CA GLY A 77 -19.63 -4.31 6.12
C GLY A 77 -19.79 -4.09 4.62
N ARG A 78 -21.02 -4.01 4.10
CA ARG A 78 -21.31 -3.74 2.68
C ARG A 78 -21.79 -2.31 2.49
N GLY A 79 -21.38 -1.67 1.42
CA GLY A 79 -21.71 -0.28 1.17
C GLY A 79 -20.88 0.31 0.03
N ARG A 80 -20.37 1.53 0.21
CA ARG A 80 -19.62 2.24 -0.83
C ARG A 80 -18.71 3.31 -0.24
N CYS A 81 -17.58 3.54 -0.90
CA CYS A 81 -16.70 4.70 -0.72
C CYS A 81 -16.76 5.64 -1.92
N LEU A 82 -16.48 6.93 -1.70
CA LEU A 82 -16.35 7.91 -2.78
C LEU A 82 -15.07 7.68 -3.60
N THR A 83 -13.97 7.37 -2.92
CA THR A 83 -12.67 7.05 -3.55
C THR A 83 -12.11 5.74 -3.01
N GLY A 84 -11.37 5.01 -3.85
CA GLY A 84 -10.70 3.77 -3.46
C GLY A 84 -11.63 2.60 -3.11
N ASP A 85 -12.90 2.63 -3.49
CA ASP A 85 -13.86 1.58 -3.17
C ASP A 85 -13.41 0.21 -3.70
N CYS A 86 -13.58 -0.84 -2.90
CA CYS A 86 -13.14 -2.20 -3.23
C CYS A 86 -14.33 -3.14 -3.36
N ASN A 87 -15.19 -2.86 -4.34
CA ASN A 87 -16.42 -3.59 -4.64
C ASN A 87 -17.46 -3.54 -3.49
N GLY A 88 -17.58 -2.36 -2.87
CA GLY A 88 -18.52 -2.07 -1.80
C GLY A 88 -18.27 -2.83 -0.50
N GLN A 89 -17.08 -3.38 -0.28
CA GLN A 89 -16.75 -4.15 0.92
C GLN A 89 -15.91 -3.33 1.90
N LEU A 90 -16.20 -3.41 3.20
CA LEU A 90 -15.32 -2.89 4.25
C LEU A 90 -13.99 -3.67 4.26
N GLN A 91 -14.09 -5.00 4.18
CA GLN A 91 -12.96 -5.92 4.09
C GLN A 91 -12.60 -6.16 2.62
N CYS A 92 -11.63 -5.41 2.10
CA CYS A 92 -11.24 -5.49 0.69
C CYS A 92 -10.67 -6.87 0.31
N GLN A 93 -11.21 -7.44 -0.76
CA GLN A 93 -10.70 -8.65 -1.44
C GLN A 93 -10.22 -8.36 -2.87
N THR A 94 -10.45 -7.14 -3.34
CA THR A 94 -10.02 -6.63 -4.65
C THR A 94 -9.27 -5.31 -4.46
N TYR A 95 -8.55 -4.87 -5.50
CA TYR A 95 -8.00 -3.52 -5.52
C TYR A 95 -9.10 -2.45 -5.50
N GLY A 96 -8.74 -1.25 -5.05
CA GLY A 96 -9.63 -0.10 -5.03
C GLY A 96 -9.87 0.50 -6.42
N THR A 97 -11.03 1.12 -6.62
CA THR A 97 -11.34 1.91 -7.81
C THR A 97 -10.62 3.27 -7.75
N PRO A 98 -10.01 3.75 -8.84
CA PRO A 98 -9.45 5.11 -8.94
C PRO A 98 -10.48 6.22 -8.62
N PRO A 99 -10.06 7.39 -8.10
CA PRO A 99 -8.68 7.70 -7.74
C PRO A 99 -8.27 7.11 -6.38
N ALA A 100 -7.06 6.56 -6.29
CA ALA A 100 -6.50 6.05 -5.04
C ALA A 100 -4.96 6.20 -5.04
N THR A 101 -4.42 6.93 -4.07
CA THR A 101 -2.98 6.96 -3.80
C THR A 101 -2.58 5.64 -3.16
N LEU A 102 -1.57 4.97 -3.70
CA LEU A 102 -1.18 3.62 -3.28
C LEU A 102 0.18 3.64 -2.59
N ALA A 103 0.31 2.88 -1.51
CA ALA A 103 1.59 2.33 -1.05
C ALA A 103 1.68 0.89 -1.58
N GLU A 104 2.60 0.62 -2.49
CA GLU A 104 2.79 -0.71 -3.09
C GLU A 104 4.08 -1.33 -2.56
N TYR A 105 4.04 -2.64 -2.32
CA TYR A 105 5.20 -3.36 -1.80
C TYR A 105 5.18 -4.83 -2.19
N GLY A 106 6.36 -5.44 -2.15
CA GLY A 106 6.52 -6.88 -2.19
C GLY A 106 7.69 -7.27 -1.32
N LEU A 107 7.46 -8.27 -0.47
CA LEU A 107 8.40 -8.64 0.57
C LEU A 107 9.19 -9.87 0.12
N ASN A 108 10.51 -9.81 0.26
CA ASN A 108 11.45 -10.83 -0.20
C ASN A 108 11.22 -11.29 -1.67
N SER A 109 10.89 -10.35 -2.55
CA SER A 109 10.39 -10.65 -3.92
C SER A 109 11.30 -10.15 -5.04
N PHE A 110 12.21 -9.20 -4.77
CA PHE A 110 13.13 -8.65 -5.76
C PHE A 110 14.58 -8.87 -5.32
N ALA A 111 15.27 -9.85 -5.93
CA ALA A 111 16.64 -10.24 -5.56
C ALA A 111 16.83 -10.47 -4.04
N TYR A 112 15.86 -11.14 -3.41
CA TYR A 112 15.81 -11.40 -1.96
C TYR A 112 15.79 -10.14 -1.09
N LYS A 113 15.18 -9.06 -1.60
CA LYS A 113 14.92 -7.81 -0.89
C LYS A 113 13.43 -7.51 -0.87
N ASP A 114 13.04 -6.65 0.06
CA ASP A 114 11.74 -6.00 0.03
C ASP A 114 11.81 -4.83 -0.97
N TYR A 115 10.81 -4.69 -1.84
CA TYR A 115 10.58 -3.48 -2.61
C TYR A 115 9.38 -2.73 -2.06
N TYR A 116 9.40 -1.41 -2.17
CA TYR A 116 8.32 -0.54 -1.75
C TYR A 116 8.32 0.75 -2.56
N ASP A 117 7.14 1.30 -2.78
CA ASP A 117 6.93 2.52 -3.53
C ASP A 117 5.61 3.20 -3.16
N VAL A 118 5.49 4.46 -3.57
CA VAL A 118 4.21 5.18 -3.60
C VAL A 118 3.83 5.35 -5.06
N SER A 119 2.56 5.14 -5.38
CA SER A 119 2.09 5.13 -6.76
C SER A 119 0.80 5.94 -6.90
N VAL A 120 0.78 6.79 -7.93
CA VAL A 120 -0.41 7.54 -8.38
C VAL A 120 -0.84 7.08 -9.78
N LEU A 121 -0.50 5.84 -10.16
CA LEU A 121 -0.99 5.22 -11.39
C LEU A 121 -2.50 5.00 -11.37
N GLN A 122 -3.08 4.84 -10.17
CA GLN A 122 -4.52 4.85 -9.94
C GLN A 122 -5.04 6.24 -9.53
N GLY A 123 -4.29 7.30 -9.78
CA GLY A 123 -4.63 8.65 -9.36
C GLY A 123 -4.25 8.95 -7.91
N PHE A 124 -4.78 10.05 -7.38
CA PHE A 124 -4.50 10.58 -6.06
C PHE A 124 -5.79 10.94 -5.35
N ASN A 125 -5.92 10.57 -4.08
CA ASN A 125 -7.04 10.99 -3.23
C ASN A 125 -6.54 11.54 -1.88
N VAL A 126 -5.64 10.83 -1.21
CA VAL A 126 -5.13 11.18 0.12
C VAL A 126 -3.60 11.24 0.08
N PRO A 127 -2.98 12.29 0.68
CA PRO A 127 -1.54 12.35 0.89
C PRO A 127 -1.00 11.13 1.66
N ILE A 128 0.17 10.62 1.28
CA ILE A 128 0.74 9.42 1.90
C ILE A 128 2.24 9.56 2.16
N GLU A 129 2.69 8.98 3.28
CA GLU A 129 4.08 8.61 3.53
C GLU A 129 4.15 7.09 3.72
N PHE A 130 5.15 6.47 3.09
CA PHE A 130 5.49 5.07 3.29
C PHE A 130 6.95 4.98 3.73
N GLN A 131 7.20 4.50 4.94
CA GLN A 131 8.50 4.56 5.58
C GLN A 131 8.90 3.21 6.20
N PRO A 132 10.12 2.71 5.95
CA PRO A 132 10.69 1.59 6.70
C PRO A 132 11.02 1.98 8.14
N THR A 133 10.88 1.04 9.06
CA THR A 133 10.98 1.27 10.52
C THR A 133 11.94 0.32 11.22
N SER A 134 12.57 -0.61 10.50
CA SER A 134 13.53 -1.57 11.05
C SER A 134 14.65 -1.91 10.05
N ASN A 135 15.53 -2.83 10.44
CA ASN A 135 16.58 -3.42 9.60
C ASN A 135 17.54 -2.41 8.95
N GLY A 136 17.75 -1.26 9.59
CA GLY A 136 18.66 -0.21 9.12
C GLY A 136 18.19 0.52 7.86
N CYS A 137 16.99 0.25 7.35
CA CYS A 137 16.41 0.98 6.24
C CYS A 137 15.63 2.19 6.75
N THR A 138 15.93 3.39 6.24
CA THR A 138 15.43 4.65 6.84
C THR A 138 14.76 5.60 5.85
N ARG A 139 14.89 5.37 4.54
CA ARG A 139 14.41 6.31 3.51
C ARG A 139 12.87 6.29 3.42
N PRO A 140 12.17 7.39 3.75
CA PRO A 140 10.73 7.49 3.49
C PRO A 140 10.47 7.79 2.00
N VAL A 141 9.30 7.40 1.52
CA VAL A 141 8.73 7.75 0.22
C VAL A 141 7.45 8.52 0.46
N ARG A 142 7.27 9.67 -0.22
CA ARG A 142 6.21 10.62 0.09
C ARG A 142 5.50 11.14 -1.15
N CYS A 143 4.19 11.31 -1.03
CA CYS A 143 3.38 12.09 -1.95
C CYS A 143 2.42 12.95 -1.12
N THR A 144 2.85 14.18 -0.81
CA THR A 144 2.20 15.04 0.20
C THR A 144 1.69 16.37 -0.33
N ALA A 145 1.92 16.67 -1.60
CA ALA A 145 1.41 17.87 -2.24
C ALA A 145 -0.13 17.88 -2.31
N ASP A 146 -0.71 19.08 -2.38
CA ASP A 146 -2.15 19.26 -2.65
C ASP A 146 -2.47 18.99 -4.14
N ILE A 147 -2.43 17.73 -4.53
CA ILE A 147 -2.78 17.30 -5.88
C ILE A 147 -4.27 17.47 -6.14
N THR A 148 -5.14 17.23 -5.17
CA THR A 148 -6.59 17.36 -5.33
C THR A 148 -7.00 18.81 -5.62
N GLY A 149 -6.46 19.79 -4.90
CA GLY A 149 -6.72 21.21 -5.14
C GLY A 149 -6.12 21.74 -6.44
N GLN A 150 -5.00 21.17 -6.88
CA GLN A 150 -4.27 21.58 -8.09
C GLN A 150 -4.57 20.71 -9.32
N CYS A 151 -5.51 19.77 -9.21
CA CYS A 151 -5.75 18.77 -10.24
C CYS A 151 -6.14 19.43 -11.58
N PRO A 152 -5.49 19.07 -12.70
CA PRO A 152 -5.89 19.53 -14.03
C PRO A 152 -7.36 19.23 -14.28
N SER A 153 -8.07 20.15 -14.93
CA SER A 153 -9.51 20.04 -15.15
C SER A 153 -9.92 18.70 -15.78
N ALA A 154 -9.13 18.21 -16.75
CA ALA A 154 -9.38 16.94 -17.43
C ALA A 154 -9.23 15.70 -16.54
N LEU A 155 -8.58 15.80 -15.39
CA LEU A 155 -8.29 14.68 -14.48
C LEU A 155 -9.10 14.76 -13.17
N LYS A 156 -9.87 15.82 -12.95
CA LYS A 156 -10.65 16.00 -11.73
C LYS A 156 -11.67 14.87 -11.55
N ALA A 157 -11.70 14.31 -10.35
CA ALA A 157 -12.68 13.31 -9.95
C ALA A 157 -13.25 13.68 -8.56
N PRO A 158 -14.44 13.19 -8.20
CA PRO A 158 -14.97 13.40 -6.85
C PRO A 158 -13.98 12.94 -5.78
N GLY A 159 -13.52 13.87 -4.93
CA GLY A 159 -12.60 13.57 -3.83
C GLY A 159 -11.16 13.27 -4.23
N GLY A 160 -10.74 13.51 -5.49
CA GLY A 160 -9.38 13.23 -5.92
C GLY A 160 -9.03 13.69 -7.34
N CYS A 161 -7.94 13.14 -7.87
CA CYS A 161 -7.40 13.43 -9.19
C CYS A 161 -7.03 12.10 -9.87
N ASN A 162 -7.68 11.76 -10.98
CA ASN A 162 -7.37 10.54 -11.72
C ASN A 162 -6.01 10.62 -12.42
N ASN A 163 -5.39 9.47 -12.63
CA ASN A 163 -4.26 9.37 -13.56
C ASN A 163 -4.77 9.46 -15.01
N PRO A 164 -4.02 10.04 -15.96
CA PRO A 164 -4.45 10.09 -17.36
C PRO A 164 -4.74 8.71 -17.98
N CYS A 165 -4.07 7.63 -17.57
CA CYS A 165 -4.41 6.29 -18.05
C CYS A 165 -5.85 5.91 -17.69
N THR A 166 -6.30 6.24 -16.47
CA THR A 166 -7.67 5.98 -16.01
C THR A 166 -8.70 6.75 -16.85
N VAL A 167 -8.38 7.97 -17.28
CA VAL A 167 -9.32 8.84 -18.01
C VAL A 167 -9.35 8.52 -19.50
N TYR A 168 -8.19 8.38 -20.12
CA TYR A 168 -8.06 8.30 -21.57
C TYR A 168 -7.94 6.88 -22.10
N ASN A 169 -7.41 5.94 -21.30
CA ASN A 169 -7.23 4.54 -21.66
C ASN A 169 -6.49 4.35 -23.02
N THR A 170 -5.48 5.18 -23.29
CA THR A 170 -4.67 5.10 -24.52
C THR A 170 -3.30 4.50 -24.23
N THR A 171 -2.66 3.95 -25.26
CA THR A 171 -1.29 3.45 -25.19
C THR A 171 -0.29 4.50 -24.68
N GLU A 172 -0.49 5.78 -25.02
CA GLU A 172 0.37 6.87 -24.56
C GLU A 172 0.43 6.98 -23.03
N TYR A 173 -0.70 6.82 -22.34
CA TYR A 173 -0.78 6.98 -20.89
C TYR A 173 -0.68 5.66 -20.12
N CYS A 174 -1.16 4.56 -20.72
CA CYS A 174 -1.24 3.25 -20.10
C CYS A 174 -0.09 2.31 -20.46
N CYS A 175 0.71 2.67 -21.47
CA CYS A 175 1.90 1.93 -21.91
C CYS A 175 1.64 0.44 -22.20
N HIS A 176 0.51 0.14 -22.85
CA HIS A 176 0.16 -1.24 -23.25
C HIS A 176 1.09 -1.81 -24.33
N SER A 177 1.74 -0.97 -25.12
CA SER A 177 2.64 -1.36 -26.20
C SER A 177 3.56 -0.21 -26.61
N GLY A 178 4.75 -0.50 -27.13
CA GLY A 178 5.68 0.53 -27.59
C GLY A 178 6.38 1.27 -26.46
N PRO A 179 7.21 2.29 -26.78
CA PRO A 179 7.99 2.99 -25.77
C PRO A 179 7.10 3.84 -24.85
N CYS A 180 7.19 3.61 -23.54
CA CYS A 180 6.51 4.41 -22.53
C CYS A 180 7.35 5.65 -22.19
N ARG A 181 6.74 6.84 -22.20
CA ARG A 181 7.44 8.10 -21.94
C ARG A 181 6.62 9.01 -21.02
N PRO A 182 7.28 9.90 -20.26
CA PRO A 182 6.57 10.93 -19.51
C PRO A 182 5.74 11.84 -20.43
N THR A 183 4.52 12.15 -20.02
CA THR A 183 3.60 13.10 -20.65
C THR A 183 3.49 14.36 -19.78
N ASP A 184 2.87 15.43 -20.28
CA ASP A 184 2.65 16.63 -19.46
C ASP A 184 1.76 16.33 -18.23
N LEU A 185 0.81 15.41 -18.39
CA LEU A 185 -0.06 14.97 -17.31
C LEU A 185 0.66 14.10 -16.28
N SER A 186 1.58 13.20 -16.68
CA SER A 186 2.39 12.49 -15.68
C SER A 186 3.43 13.40 -15.01
N ARG A 187 4.01 14.35 -15.74
CA ARG A 187 4.90 15.39 -15.17
C ARG A 187 4.20 16.27 -14.14
N PHE A 188 2.90 16.55 -14.30
CA PHE A 188 2.11 17.25 -13.29
C PHE A 188 2.19 16.54 -11.92
N PHE A 189 2.01 15.21 -11.91
CA PHE A 189 2.14 14.41 -10.69
C PHE A 189 3.60 14.36 -10.24
N LYS A 190 4.55 14.16 -11.16
CA LYS A 190 5.97 13.96 -10.80
C LYS A 190 6.60 15.18 -10.15
N ALA A 191 6.23 16.37 -10.61
CA ALA A 191 6.66 17.63 -10.01
C ALA A 191 6.19 17.80 -8.55
N ARG A 192 5.07 17.15 -8.18
CA ARG A 192 4.42 17.23 -6.87
C ARG A 192 4.77 16.07 -5.95
N CYS A 193 5.03 14.91 -6.52
CA CYS A 193 5.38 13.68 -5.81
C CYS A 193 6.59 13.03 -6.49
N ARG A 194 7.79 13.59 -6.21
CA ARG A 194 9.03 13.23 -6.90
C ARG A 194 9.42 11.76 -6.74
N ASP A 195 9.13 11.16 -5.58
CA ASP A 195 9.44 9.76 -5.29
C ASP A 195 8.34 8.77 -5.75
N ALA A 196 7.20 9.26 -6.27
CA ALA A 196 6.08 8.38 -6.62
C ALA A 196 6.14 7.93 -8.09
N PHE A 197 5.58 6.75 -8.37
CA PHE A 197 5.25 6.31 -9.73
C PHE A 197 4.12 7.17 -10.30
N THR A 198 4.37 7.79 -11.45
CA THR A 198 3.41 8.70 -12.10
C THR A 198 2.94 8.23 -13.48
N TYR A 199 3.68 7.30 -14.09
CA TYR A 199 3.34 6.56 -15.30
C TYR A 199 3.99 5.15 -15.24
N PRO A 200 3.56 4.16 -16.04
CA PRO A 200 3.90 2.75 -15.81
C PRO A 200 5.38 2.38 -15.80
N GLU A 201 6.24 3.08 -16.54
CA GLU A 201 7.70 2.79 -16.63
C GLU A 201 8.54 3.84 -15.86
N ASP A 202 8.00 4.43 -14.79
CA ASP A 202 8.67 5.43 -13.94
C ASP A 202 9.64 4.81 -12.89
N ASP A 203 10.15 3.59 -13.12
CA ASP A 203 10.94 2.81 -12.17
C ASP A 203 12.21 3.50 -11.64
N PRO A 204 13.07 4.14 -12.47
CA PRO A 204 14.39 4.57 -12.03
C PRO A 204 14.41 5.56 -10.87
N THR A 205 13.27 6.23 -10.60
CA THR A 205 13.14 7.24 -9.55
C THR A 205 12.06 6.92 -8.52
N SER A 206 11.39 5.77 -8.65
CA SER A 206 10.16 5.47 -7.90
C SER A 206 10.19 4.12 -7.17
N THR A 207 11.11 3.23 -7.52
CA THR A 207 11.28 1.93 -6.84
C THR A 207 12.34 2.02 -5.75
N PHE A 208 11.98 1.67 -4.51
CA PHE A 208 12.89 1.64 -3.38
C PHE A 208 13.03 0.23 -2.83
N THR A 209 14.18 -0.08 -2.22
CA THR A 209 14.44 -1.40 -1.65
C THR A 209 14.95 -1.31 -0.22
N CYS A 210 14.65 -2.33 0.58
CA CYS A 210 15.17 -2.53 1.93
C CYS A 210 15.62 -3.99 2.10
N PRO A 211 16.44 -4.32 3.12
CA PRO A 211 16.70 -5.70 3.49
C PRO A 211 15.40 -6.47 3.74
N ALA A 212 15.35 -7.74 3.37
CA ALA A 212 14.15 -8.55 3.57
C ALA A 212 13.74 -8.61 5.05
N GLY A 213 12.42 -8.60 5.30
CA GLY A 213 11.88 -8.64 6.65
C GLY A 213 11.80 -7.27 7.33
N THR A 214 11.95 -6.18 6.57
CA THR A 214 11.84 -4.82 7.10
C THR A 214 10.39 -4.55 7.49
N SER A 215 10.15 -3.98 8.67
CA SER A 215 8.83 -3.51 9.09
C SER A 215 8.62 -2.07 8.62
N TYR A 216 7.36 -1.68 8.41
CA TYR A 216 7.03 -0.40 7.80
C TYR A 216 5.92 0.35 8.53
N ARG A 217 5.81 1.64 8.22
CA ARG A 217 4.70 2.50 8.59
C ARG A 217 4.15 3.19 7.35
N VAL A 218 2.83 3.21 7.22
CA VAL A 218 2.09 3.99 6.23
C VAL A 218 1.31 5.05 6.97
N VAL A 219 1.47 6.32 6.60
CA VAL A 219 0.76 7.45 7.22
C VAL A 219 -0.06 8.17 6.16
N PHE A 220 -1.36 8.27 6.39
CA PHE A 220 -2.26 9.13 5.61
C PHE A 220 -2.24 10.54 6.18
N CYS A 221 -2.09 11.55 5.31
CA CYS A 221 -1.86 12.95 5.69
C CYS A 221 -0.67 13.11 6.66
N PRO A 222 0.54 12.67 6.27
CA PRO A 222 1.74 12.75 7.12
C PRO A 222 2.09 14.18 7.52
#